data_AF-G5EJL2-F1
#
_entry.id   AF-G5EJL2-F1
#
_cell.length_a   1.000
_cell.length_b   1.000
_cell.length_c   1.000
_cell.angle_alpha   90.00
_cell.angle_beta   90.00
_cell.angle_gamma   90.00
#
_symmetry.space_group_name_H-M   'P 1'
#
loop_
_entity.id
_entity.type
_entity.pdbx_description
1 polymer ?
#
loop_
_entity_poly.entity_id
_entity_poly.type
_entity_poly.pdbx_seq_one_letter_code
_entity_poly.pdbx_strand_id
1 'polypeptide(L)'
;LWPSNYSNPRAPSNCNGSRFNDGKLSPELRAKLKISWPDVESGNDTKFWEGEWNKHGTCSEGMLNQMQYFERSYAMWMSYNITEILKNASIVPHP
;
A
#
# COMPACT_ATOMS: atom_id res chain seq x y z
N LEU A 1 -0.11 3.19 0.89
CA LEU A 1 -0.23 4.48 0.16
C LEU A 1 -1.24 5.33 0.90
N TRP A 2 -0.84 6.47 1.47
CA TRP A 2 -1.76 7.27 2.30
C TRP A 2 -2.05 8.61 1.64
N PRO A 3 -3.31 8.90 1.27
CA PRO A 3 -3.71 10.24 0.88
C PRO A 3 -3.38 11.25 2.00
N SER A 4 -3.01 12.47 1.62
CA SER A 4 -2.60 13.52 2.58
C SER A 4 -3.22 14.85 2.21
N ASN A 5 -3.59 15.64 3.22
CA ASN A 5 -4.01 17.03 3.04
C ASN A 5 -2.91 18.06 3.39
N TYR A 6 -1.64 17.64 3.41
CA TYR A 6 -0.42 18.40 3.78
C TYR A 6 -0.37 18.88 5.24
N SER A 7 -1.48 19.40 5.77
CA SER A 7 -1.57 20.04 7.08
C SER A 7 -1.54 19.07 8.25
N ASN A 8 -1.96 17.82 8.04
CA ASN A 8 -1.89 16.77 9.05
C ASN A 8 -1.39 15.45 8.44
N PRO A 9 -0.26 14.90 8.91
CA PRO A 9 0.33 13.69 8.33
C PRO A 9 -0.53 12.43 8.53
N ARG A 10 -1.51 12.45 9.45
CA ARG A 10 -2.43 11.35 9.71
C ARG A 10 -3.79 11.51 9.02
N ALA A 11 -4.00 12.62 8.31
CA ALA A 11 -5.26 12.94 7.65
C ALA A 11 -5.09 13.13 6.13
N PRO A 12 -6.11 12.74 5.34
CA PRO A 12 -7.34 12.07 5.78
C PRO A 12 -7.14 10.58 6.10
N SER A 13 -7.95 10.05 7.02
CA SER A 13 -8.04 8.61 7.32
C SER A 13 -9.45 8.24 7.79
N ASN A 14 -9.82 6.97 7.68
CA ASN A 14 -11.14 6.42 8.01
C ASN A 14 -12.29 7.12 7.26
N CYS A 15 -12.07 7.47 6.00
CA CYS A 15 -13.11 8.09 5.17
C CYS A 15 -14.24 7.11 4.87
N ASN A 16 -15.45 7.62 4.70
CA ASN A 16 -16.57 6.83 4.19
C ASN A 16 -16.24 6.35 2.76
N GLY A 17 -16.50 5.08 2.49
CA GLY A 17 -16.23 4.46 1.20
C GLY A 17 -16.59 2.98 1.21
N SER A 18 -16.37 2.29 0.08
CA SER A 18 -16.62 0.86 0.01
C SER A 18 -15.64 0.09 0.90
N ARG A 19 -16.15 -0.91 1.62
CA ARG A 19 -15.30 -1.83 2.39
C ARG A 19 -14.43 -2.65 1.45
N PHE A 20 -13.26 -3.01 1.93
CA PHE A 20 -12.34 -3.89 1.22
C PHE A 20 -13.06 -5.15 0.76
N ASN A 21 -12.83 -5.51 -0.50
CA ASN A 21 -13.32 -6.73 -1.10
C ASN A 21 -12.18 -7.41 -1.84
N ASP A 22 -11.64 -8.50 -1.27
CA ASP A 22 -10.54 -9.27 -1.86
C ASP A 22 -10.87 -9.77 -3.29
N GLY A 23 -12.14 -10.05 -3.57
CA GLY A 23 -12.61 -10.46 -4.90
C GLY A 23 -12.44 -9.40 -5.99
N LYS A 24 -12.22 -8.13 -5.64
CA LYS A 24 -11.89 -7.07 -6.60
C LYS A 24 -10.42 -7.06 -7.03
N LEU A 25 -9.54 -7.80 -6.34
CA LEU A 25 -8.13 -7.89 -6.70
C LEU A 25 -7.90 -9.07 -7.63
N SER A 26 -7.24 -8.84 -8.76
CA SER A 26 -6.86 -9.93 -9.67
C SER A 26 -5.86 -10.89 -8.98
N PRO A 27 -5.83 -12.19 -9.34
CA PRO A 27 -4.83 -13.11 -8.83
C PRO A 27 -3.38 -12.65 -9.05
N GLU A 28 -3.10 -12.01 -10.19
CA GLU A 28 -1.79 -11.50 -10.55
C GLU A 28 -1.37 -10.33 -9.65
N LEU A 29 -2.30 -9.41 -9.36
CA LEU A 29 -2.06 -8.30 -8.45
C LEU A 29 -1.81 -8.81 -7.02
N ARG A 30 -2.59 -9.80 -6.56
CA ARG A 30 -2.37 -10.43 -5.24
C ARG A 30 -0.99 -11.05 -5.15
N ALA A 31 -0.52 -11.78 -6.17
CA ALA A 31 0.82 -12.35 -6.19
C ALA A 31 1.91 -11.26 -6.10
N LYS A 32 1.73 -10.13 -6.80
CA LYS A 32 2.63 -8.97 -6.72
C LYS A 32 2.63 -8.33 -5.33
N LEU A 33 1.47 -8.17 -4.72
CA LEU A 33 1.33 -7.57 -3.38
C LEU A 33 1.95 -8.44 -2.28
N LYS A 34 1.87 -9.78 -2.37
CA LYS A 34 2.55 -10.67 -1.40
C LYS A 34 4.05 -10.45 -1.29
N ILE A 35 4.68 -9.99 -2.38
CA ILE A 35 6.13 -9.70 -2.40
C ILE A 35 6.38 -8.24 -2.02
N SER A 36 5.61 -7.33 -2.61
CA SER A 36 5.85 -5.88 -2.50
C SER A 36 5.29 -5.22 -1.26
N TRP A 37 4.27 -5.82 -0.64
CA TRP A 37 3.55 -5.25 0.50
C TRP A 37 3.05 -6.34 1.48
N PRO A 38 3.95 -7.18 2.02
CA PRO A 38 3.58 -8.23 2.98
C PRO A 38 3.22 -7.65 4.35
N ASP A 39 2.43 -8.40 5.12
CA ASP A 39 2.31 -8.20 6.56
C ASP A 39 3.53 -8.80 7.28
N VAL A 40 4.37 -7.93 7.83
CA VAL A 40 5.59 -8.31 8.53
C VAL A 40 5.40 -8.57 10.03
N GLU A 41 4.21 -8.30 10.58
CA GLU A 41 3.92 -8.49 12.00
C GLU A 41 3.21 -9.81 12.28
N SER A 42 2.10 -10.07 11.58
CA SER A 42 1.26 -11.25 11.84
C SER A 42 1.28 -12.29 10.70
N GLY A 43 1.86 -11.93 9.55
CA GLY A 43 1.88 -12.78 8.36
C GLY A 43 0.54 -12.93 7.65
N ASN A 44 -0.46 -12.10 7.97
CA ASN A 44 -1.77 -12.11 7.33
C ASN A 44 -1.92 -10.91 6.38
N ASP A 45 -1.35 -11.08 5.19
CA ASP A 45 -1.32 -10.05 4.15
C ASP A 45 -2.72 -9.50 3.82
N THR A 46 -3.73 -10.35 3.66
CA THR A 46 -5.08 -9.92 3.29
C THR A 46 -5.71 -9.06 4.38
N LYS A 47 -5.53 -9.41 5.66
CA LYS A 47 -6.04 -8.61 6.78
C LYS A 47 -5.32 -7.26 6.86
N PHE A 48 -4.03 -7.23 6.57
CA PHE A 48 -3.27 -6.00 6.51
C PHE A 48 -3.72 -5.10 5.36
N TRP A 49 -3.88 -5.64 4.14
CA TRP A 49 -4.40 -4.90 2.99
C TRP A 49 -5.82 -4.38 3.22
N GLU A 50 -6.68 -5.17 3.88
CA GLU A 50 -8.00 -4.74 4.31
C GLU A 50 -7.93 -3.50 5.21
N GLY A 51 -7.05 -3.53 6.22
CA GLY A 51 -6.84 -2.41 7.13
C GLY A 51 -6.39 -1.15 6.38
N GLU A 52 -5.40 -1.29 5.50
CA GLU A 52 -4.86 -0.19 4.71
C GLU A 52 -5.90 0.40 3.74
N TRP A 53 -6.70 -0.43 3.06
CA TRP A 53 -7.77 0.06 2.19
C TRP A 53 -8.86 0.78 3.00
N ASN A 54 -9.39 0.14 4.04
CA ASN A 54 -10.50 0.69 4.81
C ASN A 54 -10.13 1.98 5.55
N LYS A 55 -8.87 2.11 5.97
CA LYS A 55 -8.38 3.29 6.70
C LYS A 55 -7.85 4.38 5.78
N HIS A 56 -7.18 4.04 4.69
CA HIS A 56 -6.48 5.01 3.84
C HIS A 56 -6.96 5.02 2.40
N GLY A 57 -7.19 3.84 1.80
CA GLY A 57 -7.64 3.73 0.41
C GLY A 57 -8.98 4.39 0.12
N THR A 58 -9.96 4.24 1.02
CA THR A 58 -11.29 4.87 0.89
C THR A 58 -11.24 6.39 0.77
N CYS A 59 -10.23 7.03 1.34
CA CYS A 59 -10.02 8.48 1.23
C CYS A 59 -9.64 8.95 -0.19
N SER A 60 -9.31 8.03 -1.09
CA SER A 60 -9.02 8.29 -2.50
C SER A 60 -9.99 7.61 -3.46
N GLU A 61 -11.06 6.99 -2.97
CA GLU A 61 -11.94 6.13 -3.77
C GLU A 61 -12.58 6.85 -4.97
N GLY A 62 -12.85 8.16 -4.84
CA GLY A 62 -13.36 8.97 -5.95
C GLY A 62 -12.40 9.14 -7.13
N MET A 63 -11.11 8.82 -6.95
CA MET A 63 -10.07 8.89 -7.99
C MET A 63 -9.50 7.51 -8.34
N LEU A 64 -9.30 6.66 -7.32
CA LEU A 64 -8.73 5.33 -7.44
C LEU A 64 -9.68 4.33 -6.79
N ASN A 65 -10.31 3.48 -7.58
CA ASN A 65 -11.01 2.34 -7.02
C ASN A 65 -10.02 1.38 -6.32
N GLN A 66 -10.53 0.41 -5.57
CA GLN A 66 -9.69 -0.52 -4.79
C GLN A 66 -8.58 -1.17 -5.63
N MET A 67 -8.88 -1.67 -6.83
CA MET A 67 -7.88 -2.29 -7.70
C MET A 67 -6.79 -1.29 -8.09
N GLN A 68 -7.18 -0.09 -8.54
CA GLN A 68 -6.26 0.97 -8.94
C GLN A 68 -5.39 1.47 -7.78
N TYR A 69 -5.93 1.54 -6.56
CA TYR A 69 -5.16 1.91 -5.37
C TYR A 69 -4.01 0.94 -5.10
N PHE A 70 -4.27 -0.37 -5.19
CA PHE A 70 -3.24 -1.39 -5.00
C PHE A 70 -2.27 -1.46 -6.18
N GLU A 71 -2.73 -1.30 -7.42
CA GLU A 71 -1.87 -1.19 -8.61
C GLU A 71 -0.92 0.00 -8.50
N ARG A 72 -1.43 1.17 -8.10
CA ARG A 72 -0.62 2.38 -7.88
C ARG A 72 0.43 2.15 -6.79
N SER A 73 0.04 1.50 -5.70
CA SER A 73 0.96 1.19 -4.60
C SER A 73 2.06 0.24 -5.04
N TYR A 74 1.73 -0.81 -5.80
CA TYR A 74 2.73 -1.70 -6.40
C TYR A 74 3.66 -0.96 -7.37
N ALA A 75 3.11 -0.11 -8.24
CA ALA A 75 3.92 0.68 -9.17
C ALA A 75 4.90 1.61 -8.45
N MET A 76 4.50 2.19 -7.31
CA MET A 76 5.40 2.99 -6.48
C MET A 76 6.52 2.14 -5.88
N TRP A 77 6.21 0.97 -5.33
CA TRP A 77 7.23 0.04 -4.81
C TRP A 77 8.25 -0.36 -5.89
N MET A 78 7.78 -0.70 -7.09
CA MET A 78 8.65 -1.06 -8.22
C MET A 78 9.55 0.09 -8.68
N SER A 79 9.09 1.34 -8.57
CA SER A 79 9.83 2.51 -9.07
C SER A 79 11.03 2.89 -8.20
N TYR A 80 11.04 2.46 -6.93
CA TYR A 80 12.02 2.88 -5.94
C TYR A 80 12.60 1.67 -5.19
N ASN A 81 13.64 1.05 -5.75
CA ASN A 81 14.43 0.05 -5.03
C ASN A 81 15.32 0.74 -3.99
N ILE A 82 14.75 1.05 -2.83
CA ILE A 82 15.42 1.77 -1.75
C ILE A 82 16.69 1.05 -1.30
N THR A 83 16.70 -0.28 -1.30
CA THR A 83 17.89 -1.08 -0.94
C THR A 83 19.06 -0.76 -1.87
N GLU A 84 18.86 -0.78 -3.19
CA GLU A 84 19.92 -0.46 -4.15
C GLU A 84 20.30 1.03 -4.12
N ILE A 85 19.31 1.92 -3.97
CA ILE A 85 19.56 3.37 -3.85
C ILE A 85 20.48 3.66 -2.65
N LEU A 86 20.18 3.09 -1.48
CA LEU A 86 20.98 3.31 -0.26
C LEU A 86 22.33 2.61 -0.34
N LYS A 87 22.38 1.38 -0.88
CA LYS A 87 23.63 0.63 -1.07
C LYS A 87 24.61 1.36 -1.99
N ASN A 88 24.13 1.99 -3.06
CA ASN A 88 24.97 2.81 -3.95
C ASN A 88 25.55 4.05 -3.23
N ALA A 89 24.89 4.52 -2.19
CA ALA A 89 25.40 5.57 -1.29
C ALA A 89 26.25 5.01 -0.12
N SER A 90 26.63 3.72 -0.16
CA SER A 90 27.31 3.00 0.94
C SER A 90 26.54 2.98 2.27
N ILE A 91 25.21 3.15 2.23
CA ILE A 91 24.32 3.03 3.38
C ILE A 91 23.72 1.62 3.34
N VAL A 92 24.14 0.76 4.25
CA VAL A 92 23.66 -0.63 4.34
C VAL A 92 23.02 -0.88 5.71
N PRO A 93 21.97 -1.71 5.80
CA PRO A 93 21.45 -2.15 7.09
C PRO A 93 22.55 -2.78 7.94
N HIS A 94 22.66 -2.36 9.20
CA HIS A 94 23.57 -2.97 10.17
C HIS A 94 22.74 -3.78 11.19
N PRO A 95 23.20 -4.97 11.60
CA PRO A 95 22.52 -5.79 12.61
C PRO A 95 22.39 -5.12 13.97
#